data_AF-A0A6M1N4K1-F1
#
_entry.id   AF-A0A6M1N4K1-F1
#
_cell.length_a   1.000
_cell.length_b   1.000
_cell.length_c   1.000
_cell.angle_alpha   90.00
_cell.angle_beta   90.00
_cell.angle_gamma   90.00
#
_symmetry.space_group_name_H-M   'P 1'
#
loop_
_entity.id
_entity.type
_entity.pdbx_description
1 polymer ?
#
loop_
_entity_poly.entity_id
_entity_poly.type
_entity_poly.pdbx_seq_one_letter_code
_entity_poly.pdbx_strand_id
1 'polypeptide(L)'
;MKTKITLLSTLAVLVITLFSCSKETVDNIGRDAALNIIVSGHWEKATKTISGNEDELLNVTEELLDEDETINFNKDGKAYVKREGNDVRTYNYEMPTAKEMKFDGMTYAIQENIVQSITTLTLVNHTGPVRTEIVFKRKR
;
A
#
# COMPACT_ATOMS: atom_id res chain seq x y z
N MET A 1 37.53 -36.40 -21.69
CA MET A 1 37.16 -34.99 -21.98
C MET A 1 35.68 -34.75 -22.33
N LYS A 2 34.82 -35.77 -22.47
CA LYS A 2 33.41 -35.56 -22.88
C LYS A 2 32.42 -35.30 -21.73
N THR A 3 32.73 -35.69 -20.51
CA THR A 3 31.84 -35.59 -19.34
C THR A 3 31.78 -34.22 -18.69
N LYS A 4 32.84 -33.40 -18.83
CA LYS A 4 32.90 -32.05 -18.23
C LYS A 4 32.14 -30.99 -19.03
N ILE A 5 31.94 -31.22 -20.32
CA ILE A 5 31.25 -30.28 -21.21
C ILE A 5 29.73 -30.36 -21.00
N THR A 6 29.18 -31.55 -20.82
CA THR A 6 27.73 -31.75 -20.61
C THR A 6 27.25 -31.20 -19.26
N LEU A 7 28.08 -31.23 -18.22
CA LEU A 7 27.74 -30.72 -16.88
C LEU A 7 27.73 -29.17 -16.83
N LEU A 8 28.56 -28.51 -17.64
CA LEU A 8 28.54 -27.04 -17.77
C LEU A 8 27.30 -26.57 -18.55
N SER A 9 26.86 -27.33 -19.55
CA SER A 9 25.68 -26.99 -20.35
C SER A 9 24.38 -27.07 -19.56
N THR A 10 24.24 -28.02 -18.63
CA THR A 10 23.03 -28.15 -17.80
C THR A 10 22.93 -27.10 -16.70
N LEU A 11 24.07 -26.64 -16.16
CA LEU A 11 24.08 -25.56 -15.16
C LEU A 11 23.79 -24.20 -15.79
N ALA A 12 24.25 -23.95 -17.02
CA ALA A 12 23.97 -22.72 -17.76
C ALA A 12 22.48 -22.56 -18.10
N VAL A 13 21.75 -23.66 -18.37
CA VAL A 13 20.31 -23.63 -18.67
C VAL A 13 19.46 -23.36 -17.42
N LEU A 14 19.93 -23.75 -16.23
CA LEU A 14 19.27 -23.48 -14.95
C LEU A 14 19.36 -22.01 -14.50
N VAL A 15 20.36 -21.27 -14.96
CA VAL A 15 20.51 -19.83 -14.62
C VAL A 15 19.63 -18.95 -15.52
N ILE A 16 19.31 -19.39 -16.74
CA ILE A 16 18.50 -18.61 -17.69
C ILE A 16 17.00 -18.68 -17.37
N THR A 17 16.53 -19.70 -16.64
CA THR A 17 15.11 -19.82 -16.26
C THR A 17 14.70 -18.91 -15.10
N LEU A 18 15.64 -18.32 -14.36
CA LEU A 18 15.34 -17.41 -13.24
C LEU A 18 15.22 -15.93 -13.66
N PHE A 19 15.70 -15.55 -14.85
CA PHE A 19 15.58 -14.17 -15.37
C PHE A 19 14.29 -13.92 -16.13
N SER A 20 13.42 -14.92 -16.29
CA SER A 20 12.12 -14.78 -16.96
C SER A 20 10.96 -14.52 -16.00
N CYS A 21 11.22 -14.20 -14.73
CA CYS A 21 10.26 -13.38 -13.99
C CYS A 21 10.21 -12.03 -14.69
N SER A 22 9.25 -11.88 -15.60
CA SER A 22 8.92 -10.60 -16.22
C SER A 22 8.83 -9.54 -15.13
N LYS A 23 9.16 -8.30 -15.46
CA LYS A 23 9.00 -7.16 -14.55
C LYS A 23 7.60 -7.16 -13.90
N GLU A 24 6.58 -7.52 -14.67
CA GLU A 24 5.21 -7.70 -14.19
C GLU A 24 5.07 -8.76 -13.08
N THR A 25 5.76 -9.89 -13.18
CA THR A 25 5.74 -10.93 -12.14
C THR A 25 6.35 -10.43 -10.84
N VAL A 26 7.50 -9.73 -10.91
CA VAL A 26 8.17 -9.16 -9.73
C VAL A 26 7.31 -8.06 -9.09
N ASP A 27 6.74 -7.18 -9.91
CA ASP A 27 5.88 -6.09 -9.45
C ASP A 27 4.59 -6.63 -8.81
N ASN A 28 4.01 -7.71 -9.34
CA ASN A 28 2.86 -8.40 -8.76
C ASN A 28 3.18 -9.03 -7.39
N ILE A 29 4.33 -9.70 -7.26
CA ILE A 29 4.78 -10.28 -5.98
C ILE A 29 4.96 -9.17 -4.94
N GLY A 30 5.60 -8.06 -5.33
CA GLY A 30 5.79 -6.90 -4.46
C GLY A 30 4.46 -6.30 -3.99
N ARG A 31 3.49 -6.16 -4.90
CA ARG A 31 2.14 -5.67 -4.57
C ARG A 31 1.45 -6.60 -3.59
N ASP A 32 1.46 -7.90 -3.83
CA ASP A 32 0.76 -8.86 -2.99
C ASP A 32 1.38 -8.93 -1.58
N ALA A 33 2.71 -8.85 -1.49
CA ALA A 33 3.42 -8.73 -0.21
C ALA A 33 3.00 -7.45 0.55
N ALA A 34 3.00 -6.30 -0.13
CA ALA A 34 2.58 -5.03 0.46
C ALA A 34 1.11 -5.07 0.92
N LEU A 35 0.21 -5.63 0.11
CA LEU A 35 -1.21 -5.79 0.43
C LEU A 35 -1.39 -6.66 1.69
N ASN A 36 -0.70 -7.79 1.78
CA ASN A 36 -0.77 -8.65 2.97
C ASN A 36 -0.30 -7.92 4.24
N ILE A 37 0.73 -7.06 4.13
CA ILE A 37 1.19 -6.24 5.24
C ILE A 37 0.11 -5.21 5.62
N ILE A 38 -0.48 -4.50 4.65
CA ILE A 38 -1.50 -3.47 4.90
C ILE A 38 -2.78 -4.04 5.53
N VAL A 39 -3.23 -5.20 5.04
CA VAL A 39 -4.41 -5.94 5.53
C VAL A 39 -4.17 -6.54 6.93
N SER A 40 -2.91 -6.71 7.35
CA SER A 40 -2.62 -7.28 8.67
C SER A 40 -2.96 -6.31 9.81
N GLY A 41 -3.78 -6.74 10.75
CA GLY A 41 -4.08 -5.98 11.96
C GLY A 41 -5.00 -4.77 11.75
N HIS A 42 -4.96 -3.85 12.72
CA HIS A 42 -5.84 -2.69 12.81
C HIS A 42 -5.02 -1.40 12.70
N TRP A 43 -5.58 -0.42 11.98
CA TRP A 43 -5.07 0.95 11.98
C TRP A 43 -5.92 1.76 12.95
N GLU A 44 -5.31 2.35 13.97
CA GLU A 44 -6.00 3.01 15.08
C GLU A 44 -6.11 4.52 14.90
N LYS A 45 -5.34 5.09 13.99
CA LYS A 45 -5.44 6.51 13.63
C LYS A 45 -5.37 6.64 12.12
N ALA A 46 -6.17 7.55 11.59
CA ALA A 46 -6.06 7.95 10.20
C ALA A 46 -6.35 9.44 10.11
N THR A 47 -5.38 10.20 9.63
CA THR A 47 -5.49 11.66 9.53
C THR A 47 -5.32 12.05 8.07
N LYS A 48 -6.17 12.96 7.57
CA LYS A 48 -6.06 13.52 6.22
C LYS A 48 -5.71 15.00 6.30
N THR A 49 -4.69 15.39 5.56
CA THR A 49 -4.22 16.78 5.46
C THR A 49 -4.27 17.22 4.01
N ILE A 50 -4.90 18.37 3.78
CA ILE A 50 -4.89 19.09 2.50
C ILE A 50 -4.06 20.35 2.71
N SER A 51 -3.08 20.59 1.83
CA SER A 51 -2.23 21.77 1.89
C SER A 51 -1.86 22.30 0.51
N GLY A 52 -1.37 23.54 0.43
CA GLY A 52 -0.93 24.16 -0.82
C GLY A 52 -2.03 24.85 -1.63
N ASN A 53 -3.23 25.02 -1.07
CA ASN A 53 -4.24 25.93 -1.63
C ASN A 53 -3.84 27.38 -1.40
N GLU A 54 -4.21 28.25 -2.35
CA GLU A 54 -4.05 29.71 -2.22
C GLU A 54 -4.98 30.29 -1.15
N ASP A 55 -6.17 29.71 -0.99
CA ASP A 55 -7.06 30.01 0.13
C ASP A 55 -6.65 29.17 1.35
N GLU A 56 -6.14 29.84 2.40
CA GLU A 56 -5.69 29.20 3.62
C GLU A 56 -6.80 28.42 4.34
N LEU A 57 -8.07 28.79 4.15
CA LEU A 57 -9.20 28.08 4.76
C LEU A 57 -9.43 26.69 4.16
N LEU A 58 -8.89 26.42 2.96
CA LEU A 58 -8.94 25.10 2.32
C LEU A 58 -7.76 24.20 2.72
N ASN A 59 -6.79 24.74 3.47
CA ASN A 59 -5.67 23.97 4.00
C ASN A 59 -6.05 23.41 5.37
N VAL A 60 -6.56 22.19 5.39
CA VAL A 60 -7.18 21.57 6.56
C VAL A 60 -6.53 20.25 6.93
N THR A 61 -6.61 19.91 8.21
CA THR A 61 -6.30 18.58 8.73
C THR A 61 -7.51 18.03 9.46
N GLU A 62 -7.97 16.86 9.06
CA GLU A 62 -9.12 16.15 9.63
C GLU A 62 -8.71 14.75 10.11
N GLU A 63 -9.24 14.32 11.26
CA GLU A 63 -9.17 12.92 11.67
C GLU A 63 -10.28 12.15 10.95
N LEU A 64 -9.92 11.04 10.29
CA LEU A 64 -10.87 10.18 9.58
C LEU A 64 -11.53 9.15 10.50
N LEU A 65 -10.96 8.92 11.69
CA LEU A 65 -11.44 8.00 12.72
C LEU A 65 -11.71 8.76 14.01
N ASP A 66 -12.79 8.42 14.68
CA ASP A 66 -13.04 8.84 16.06
C ASP A 66 -12.11 8.08 17.04
N GLU A 67 -12.00 8.54 18.30
CA GLU A 67 -11.07 7.99 19.30
C GLU A 67 -11.23 6.48 19.57
N ASP A 68 -12.44 5.95 19.37
CA ASP A 68 -12.82 4.56 19.61
C ASP A 68 -12.93 3.72 18.33
N GLU A 69 -12.56 4.30 17.19
CA GLU A 69 -12.65 3.66 15.89
C GLU A 69 -11.29 3.13 15.40
N THR A 70 -11.36 2.06 14.62
CA THR A 70 -10.21 1.52 13.88
C THR A 70 -10.58 1.32 12.42
N ILE A 71 -9.60 1.24 11.53
CA ILE A 71 -9.84 0.87 10.12
C ILE A 71 -9.04 -0.36 9.75
N ASN A 72 -9.69 -1.30 9.06
CA ASN A 72 -9.09 -2.53 8.55
C ASN A 72 -9.24 -2.59 7.04
N PHE A 73 -8.11 -2.72 6.35
CA PHE A 73 -8.11 -3.04 4.92
C PHE A 73 -8.36 -4.53 4.75
N ASN A 74 -9.26 -4.93 3.86
CA ASN A 74 -9.58 -6.32 3.57
C ASN A 74 -9.32 -6.66 2.10
N LYS A 75 -8.99 -7.93 1.85
CA LYS A 75 -8.67 -8.45 0.50
C LYS A 75 -9.82 -8.35 -0.51
N ASP A 76 -11.02 -8.03 -0.07
CA ASP A 76 -12.20 -7.77 -0.91
C ASP A 76 -12.19 -6.36 -1.54
N GLY A 77 -11.14 -5.55 -1.30
CA GLY A 77 -11.04 -4.19 -1.82
C GLY A 77 -11.83 -3.17 -0.99
N LYS A 78 -12.18 -3.52 0.25
CA LYS A 78 -12.89 -2.64 1.19
C LYS A 78 -12.05 -2.36 2.43
N ALA A 79 -12.04 -1.11 2.86
CA ALA A 79 -11.52 -0.70 4.15
C ALA A 79 -12.69 -0.43 5.09
N TYR A 80 -12.81 -1.21 6.15
CA TYR A 80 -13.93 -1.15 7.10
C TYR A 80 -13.51 -0.37 8.34
N VAL A 81 -14.23 0.70 8.64
CA VAL A 81 -14.12 1.38 9.92
C VAL A 81 -14.96 0.61 10.93
N LYS A 82 -14.34 0.25 12.05
CA LYS A 82 -14.94 -0.53 13.12
C LYS A 82 -15.02 0.27 14.41
N ARG A 83 -16.17 0.21 15.06
CA ARG A 83 -16.41 0.67 16.43
C ARG A 83 -16.98 -0.50 17.24
N GLU A 84 -16.36 -0.82 18.37
CA GLU A 84 -16.79 -1.92 19.25
C GLU A 84 -17.00 -3.26 18.49
N GLY A 85 -16.16 -3.51 17.48
CA GLY A 85 -16.21 -4.72 16.64
C GLY A 85 -17.23 -4.69 15.48
N ASN A 86 -18.10 -3.68 15.40
CA ASN A 86 -19.09 -3.52 14.33
C ASN A 86 -18.57 -2.60 13.22
N ASP A 87 -18.88 -2.93 11.97
CA ASP A 87 -18.57 -2.06 10.83
C ASP A 87 -19.53 -0.86 10.81
N VAL A 88 -18.99 0.35 10.88
CA VAL A 88 -19.77 1.60 10.92
C VAL A 88 -19.61 2.43 9.64
N ARG A 89 -18.47 2.32 8.96
CA ARG A 89 -18.21 2.97 7.67
C ARG A 89 -17.36 2.06 6.78
N THR A 90 -17.42 2.27 5.47
CA THR A 90 -16.64 1.47 4.52
C THR A 90 -16.15 2.35 3.38
N TYR A 91 -14.89 2.17 3.00
CA TYR A 91 -14.26 2.82 1.86
C TYR A 91 -13.86 1.78 0.82
N ASN A 92 -14.00 2.13 -0.46
CA ASN A 92 -13.38 1.37 -1.53
C ASN A 92 -11.89 1.65 -1.57
N TYR A 93 -11.09 0.61 -1.78
CA TYR A 93 -9.69 0.79 -2.10
C TYR A 93 -9.19 -0.24 -3.12
N GLU A 94 -8.14 0.11 -3.83
CA GLU A 94 -7.43 -0.75 -4.77
C GLU A 94 -5.93 -0.49 -4.62
N MET A 95 -5.09 -1.49 -4.79
CA MET A 95 -3.64 -1.31 -4.92
C MET A 95 -3.22 -1.74 -6.33
N PRO A 96 -3.22 -0.85 -7.33
CA PRO A 96 -2.77 -1.21 -8.68
C PRO A 96 -1.32 -1.71 -8.69
N THR A 97 -0.47 -1.12 -7.85
CA THR A 97 0.94 -1.46 -7.70
C THR A 97 1.34 -1.49 -6.23
N ALA A 98 2.56 -1.94 -5.92
CA ALA A 98 3.12 -1.87 -4.56
C ALA A 98 3.36 -0.43 -4.06
N LYS A 99 3.28 0.56 -4.95
CA LYS A 99 3.59 1.98 -4.67
C LYS A 99 2.41 2.91 -4.89
N GLU A 100 1.25 2.38 -5.24
CA GLU A 100 0.05 3.17 -5.50
C GLU A 100 -1.16 2.53 -4.84
N MET A 101 -2.00 3.37 -4.25
CA MET A 101 -3.29 2.97 -3.70
C MET A 101 -4.36 3.94 -4.19
N LYS A 102 -5.45 3.40 -4.72
CA LYS A 102 -6.69 4.16 -4.85
C LYS A 102 -7.45 4.03 -3.54
N PHE A 103 -7.82 5.14 -2.94
CA PHE A 103 -8.58 5.18 -1.71
C PHE A 103 -9.60 6.30 -1.80
N ASP A 104 -10.86 6.01 -1.49
CA ASP A 104 -11.95 7.00 -1.53
C ASP A 104 -12.03 7.77 -2.87
N GLY A 105 -11.88 7.04 -3.99
CA GLY A 105 -11.98 7.59 -5.33
C GLY A 105 -10.74 8.31 -5.87
N MET A 106 -9.69 8.52 -5.06
CA MET A 106 -8.46 9.20 -5.45
C MET A 106 -7.27 8.25 -5.48
N THR A 107 -6.34 8.45 -6.43
CA THR A 107 -5.10 7.68 -6.52
C THR A 107 -3.97 8.37 -5.74
N TYR A 108 -3.33 7.65 -4.84
CA TYR A 108 -2.24 8.13 -4.01
C TYR A 108 -0.98 7.30 -4.23
N ALA A 109 0.17 7.95 -4.13
CA ALA A 109 1.47 7.29 -4.00
C ALA A 109 1.69 6.86 -2.54
N ILE A 110 2.03 5.59 -2.35
CA ILE A 110 2.46 5.04 -1.07
C ILE A 110 3.92 5.45 -0.83
N GLN A 111 4.19 6.13 0.28
CA GLN A 111 5.53 6.66 0.56
C GLN A 111 6.46 5.59 1.16
N GLU A 112 5.91 4.61 1.87
CA GLU A 112 6.71 3.56 2.49
C GLU A 112 7.26 2.54 1.47
N ASN A 113 8.41 1.97 1.79
CA ASN A 113 8.88 0.75 1.14
C ASN A 113 8.41 -0.48 1.91
N ILE A 114 7.27 -1.04 1.49
CA ILE A 114 6.57 -2.10 2.21
C ILE A 114 7.17 -3.47 1.85
N VAL A 115 8.33 -3.76 2.41
CA VAL A 115 8.99 -5.09 2.31
C VAL A 115 8.83 -5.92 3.59
N GLN A 116 8.38 -5.29 4.67
CA GLN A 116 8.16 -5.88 5.99
C GLN A 116 7.05 -5.11 6.73
N SER A 117 6.67 -5.57 7.93
CA SER A 117 5.65 -4.92 8.75
C SER A 117 5.91 -3.42 8.93
N ILE A 118 4.87 -2.61 8.74
CA ILE A 118 4.89 -1.16 8.92
C ILE A 118 3.94 -0.75 10.05
N THR A 119 4.29 0.33 10.75
CA THR A 119 3.44 0.97 11.78
C THR A 119 2.77 2.24 11.28
N THR A 120 3.21 2.75 10.12
CA THR A 120 2.66 3.93 9.45
C THR A 120 2.51 3.62 7.96
N LEU A 121 1.38 4.01 7.38
CA LEU A 121 1.14 4.00 5.95
C LEU A 121 0.75 5.42 5.53
N THR A 122 1.52 5.98 4.62
CA THR A 122 1.37 7.36 4.14
C THR A 122 1.01 7.35 2.66
N LEU A 123 -0.16 7.90 2.36
CA LEU A 123 -0.69 8.06 1.02
C LEU A 123 -0.60 9.53 0.62
N VAL A 124 0.00 9.85 -0.52
CA VAL A 124 0.13 11.24 -1.01
C VAL A 124 -0.40 11.36 -2.43
N ASN A 125 -1.26 12.34 -2.66
CA ASN A 125 -1.72 12.77 -3.96
C ASN A 125 -1.34 14.24 -4.17
N HIS A 126 -0.91 14.57 -5.39
CA HIS A 126 -0.68 15.94 -5.82
C HIS A 126 -1.60 16.27 -6.98
N THR A 127 -2.33 17.38 -6.86
CA THR A 127 -3.14 17.94 -7.94
C THR A 127 -2.76 19.42 -8.10
N GLY A 128 -1.86 19.69 -9.06
CA GLY A 128 -1.25 21.02 -9.20
C GLY A 128 -0.45 21.40 -7.93
N PRO A 129 -0.68 22.58 -7.34
CA PRO A 129 0.00 22.98 -6.10
C PRO A 129 -0.56 22.29 -4.84
N VAL A 130 -1.75 21.69 -4.95
CA VAL A 130 -2.44 21.08 -3.79
C VAL A 130 -1.87 19.70 -3.51
N ARG A 131 -1.54 19.45 -2.25
CA ARG A 131 -1.10 18.17 -1.71
C ARG A 131 -2.17 17.63 -0.76
N THR A 132 -2.65 16.43 -1.04
CA THR A 132 -3.50 15.67 -0.12
C THR A 132 -2.69 14.49 0.43
N GLU A 133 -2.60 14.40 1.75
CA GLU A 133 -1.90 13.33 2.45
C GLU A 133 -2.86 12.61 3.40
N ILE A 134 -2.83 11.29 3.41
CA ILE A 134 -3.53 10.45 4.39
C ILE A 134 -2.50 9.62 5.12
N VAL A 135 -2.48 9.69 6.45
CA VAL A 135 -1.54 8.95 7.30
C VAL A 135 -2.32 8.00 8.18
N PHE A 136 -2.16 6.69 7.96
CA PHE A 136 -2.66 5.64 8.85
C PHE A 136 -1.58 5.23 9.83
N LYS A 137 -1.93 5.02 11.10
CA LYS A 137 -1.00 4.54 12.14
C LYS A 137 -1.58 3.37 12.91
N ARG A 138 -0.73 2.38 13.21
CA ARG A 138 -1.01 1.32 14.17
C ARG A 138 -0.67 1.79 15.58
N LYS A 139 -1.21 1.12 16.60
CA LYS A 139 -0.67 1.23 17.96
C LYS A 139 0.79 0.81 17.98
N ARG A 140 1.60 1.54 18.72
CA ARG A 140 2.94 1.08 19.11
C ARG A 140 2.83 0.14 20.29
#